data_AF-A0A8J8F447-F1
#
_entry.id   AF-A0A8J8F447-F1
#
_cell.length_a   1.000
_cell.length_b   1.000
_cell.length_c   1.000
_cell.angle_alpha   90.00
_cell.angle_beta   90.00
_cell.angle_gamma   90.00
#
_symmetry.space_group_name_H-M   'P 1'
#
loop_
_entity.id
_entity.type
_entity.pdbx_description
1 polymer ?
#
loop_
_entity_poly.entity_id
_entity_poly.type
_entity_poly.pdbx_seq_one_letter_code
_entity_poly.pdbx_strand_id
1 'polypeptide(L)'
;MRSSPSISIVERVAAETDRSPLELPPLNETVDVDALDRLLEGGADRPWPTVVFRYVDRRIRATVDGEITISRPDEDEISVVDEWTHVSVAAEPDDRSLGVRLVSALADRSGRDRSRVRTAVAEVVDPDALARLSRRRENGISRPGATVLFSVLGCDVVVDAGGTISVGSTLGRLKRTGGNVLIAGGVPDDLVDVASGNLLGDPGRDRRHLVALLDRDRSVVSARLGPARAGSTQIVDYAMSARSIAPTGASADGGRVVDEPTDLDELEAAIDARIRAFGTGGCLSAPGDLRLCVDSLRPVLDERGTDGAAEFLEPICEAVRDVSGLGHYVLPVDRENDAVRALESLFDATVELRVGDCGPQQRWHLHESGYATDWIGLGRPGRR
;
A
#
# COMPACT_ATOMS: atom_id res chain seq x y z
N MET A 1 -27.54 16.20 10.81
CA MET A 1 -27.87 14.85 10.32
C MET A 1 -27.01 14.62 9.10
N ARG A 2 -26.13 13.62 9.10
CA ARG A 2 -25.42 13.24 7.87
C ARG A 2 -26.48 12.67 6.91
N SER A 3 -26.51 13.15 5.67
CA SER A 3 -27.33 12.54 4.62
C SER A 3 -26.87 11.09 4.40
N SER A 4 -27.76 10.20 3.95
CA SER A 4 -27.34 8.83 3.63
C SER A 4 -26.32 8.84 2.48
N PRO A 5 -25.38 7.88 2.45
CA PRO A 5 -24.37 7.78 1.39
C PRO A 5 -24.98 7.82 -0.02
N SER A 6 -26.10 7.13 -0.23
CA SER A 6 -26.87 7.09 -1.48
C SER A 6 -27.33 8.48 -1.93
N ILE A 7 -27.85 9.31 -1.01
CA ILE A 7 -28.28 10.67 -1.30
C ILE A 7 -27.07 11.53 -1.66
N SER A 8 -25.99 11.45 -0.87
CA SER A 8 -24.77 12.23 -1.13
C SER A 8 -24.14 11.90 -2.49
N ILE A 9 -24.19 10.64 -2.92
CA ILE A 9 -23.73 10.24 -4.27
C ILE A 9 -24.58 10.90 -5.35
N VAL A 10 -25.91 10.84 -5.25
CA VAL A 10 -26.81 11.44 -6.26
C VAL A 10 -26.61 12.96 -6.30
N GLU A 11 -26.52 13.63 -5.16
CA GLU A 11 -26.26 15.06 -5.07
C GLU A 11 -24.91 15.44 -5.70
N ARG A 12 -23.86 14.67 -5.42
CA ARG A 12 -22.53 14.92 -5.97
C ARG A 12 -22.49 14.73 -7.49
N VAL A 13 -23.12 13.68 -8.00
CA VAL A 13 -23.22 13.42 -9.45
C VAL A 13 -24.05 14.48 -10.15
N ALA A 14 -25.15 14.92 -9.54
CA ALA A 14 -25.98 16.00 -10.06
C ALA A 14 -25.18 17.30 -10.18
N ALA A 15 -24.43 17.67 -9.13
CA ALA A 15 -23.56 18.84 -9.14
C ALA A 15 -22.46 18.75 -10.21
N GLU A 16 -21.80 17.60 -10.35
CA GLU A 16 -20.74 17.37 -11.34
C GLU A 16 -21.25 17.39 -12.78
N THR A 17 -22.51 17.00 -13.00
CA THR A 17 -23.13 16.95 -14.34
C THR A 17 -23.95 18.19 -14.68
N ASP A 18 -24.02 19.20 -13.80
CA ASP A 18 -24.87 20.39 -13.90
C ASP A 18 -26.35 20.04 -14.16
N ARG A 19 -26.86 19.05 -13.42
CA ARG A 19 -28.24 18.54 -13.52
C ARG A 19 -28.94 18.59 -12.17
N SER A 20 -30.27 18.60 -12.18
CA SER A 20 -31.04 18.41 -10.95
C SER A 20 -30.99 16.94 -10.51
N PRO A 21 -30.88 16.63 -9.19
CA PRO A 21 -30.98 15.26 -8.68
C PRO A 21 -32.25 14.52 -9.12
N LEU A 22 -33.35 15.25 -9.34
CA LEU A 22 -34.64 14.68 -9.77
C LEU A 22 -34.68 14.33 -11.27
N GLU A 23 -33.74 14.83 -12.05
CA GLU A 23 -33.60 14.53 -13.47
C GLU A 23 -32.69 13.33 -13.73
N LEU A 24 -31.95 12.88 -12.71
CA LEU A 24 -31.10 11.71 -12.82
C LEU A 24 -31.93 10.42 -12.74
N PRO A 25 -31.55 9.36 -13.48
CA PRO A 25 -32.16 8.04 -13.30
C PRO A 25 -32.08 7.58 -11.84
N PRO A 26 -33.10 6.88 -11.29
CA PRO A 26 -33.05 6.44 -9.90
C PRO A 26 -31.80 5.58 -9.60
N LEU A 27 -31.06 5.87 -8.54
CA LEU A 27 -29.85 5.09 -8.20
C LEU A 27 -30.15 3.60 -7.98
N ASN A 28 -31.38 3.27 -7.55
CA ASN A 28 -31.85 1.90 -7.37
C ASN A 28 -31.94 1.07 -8.66
N GLU A 29 -31.79 1.71 -9.83
CA GLU A 29 -31.64 1.07 -11.16
C GLU A 29 -30.28 0.42 -11.31
N THR A 30 -29.27 1.00 -10.67
CA THR A 30 -27.88 0.60 -10.80
C THR A 30 -27.45 -0.33 -9.67
N VAL A 31 -27.82 -0.01 -8.44
CA VAL A 31 -27.39 -0.71 -7.21
C VAL A 31 -28.54 -0.80 -6.21
N ASP A 32 -28.48 -1.74 -5.28
CA ASP A 32 -29.42 -1.76 -4.15
C ASP A 32 -29.04 -0.67 -3.13
N VAL A 33 -29.85 0.39 -3.01
CA VAL A 33 -29.51 1.58 -2.21
C VAL A 33 -29.44 1.29 -0.71
N ASP A 34 -30.30 0.42 -0.20
CA ASP A 34 -30.27 0.02 1.22
C ASP A 34 -28.99 -0.76 1.54
N ALA A 35 -28.57 -1.64 0.62
CA ALA A 35 -27.31 -2.37 0.76
C ALA A 35 -26.10 -1.44 0.63
N LEU A 36 -26.14 -0.47 -0.29
CA LEU A 36 -25.10 0.54 -0.46
C LEU A 36 -24.93 1.37 0.81
N ASP A 37 -26.03 1.91 1.33
CA ASP A 37 -26.03 2.70 2.56
C ASP A 37 -25.50 1.86 3.71
N ARG A 38 -25.97 0.62 3.86
CA ARG A 38 -25.50 -0.29 4.92
C ARG A 38 -24.01 -0.65 4.82
N LEU A 39 -23.43 -0.72 3.61
CA LEU A 39 -22.00 -0.97 3.41
C LEU A 39 -21.14 0.25 3.74
N LEU A 40 -21.68 1.46 3.50
CA LEU A 40 -20.98 2.73 3.69
C LEU A 40 -21.31 3.41 5.03
N GLU A 41 -22.29 2.87 5.77
CA GLU A 41 -22.62 3.24 7.15
C GLU A 41 -21.53 2.72 8.11
N GLY A 42 -20.40 3.41 8.12
CA GLY A 42 -19.27 3.19 9.02
C GLY A 42 -18.85 4.45 9.78
N GLY A 43 -18.21 4.27 10.93
CA GLY A 43 -17.45 5.35 11.58
C GLY A 43 -16.10 5.53 10.87
N ALA A 44 -15.54 6.74 10.89
CA ALA A 44 -14.30 7.12 10.21
C ALA A 44 -13.02 6.39 10.70
N ASP A 45 -13.17 5.38 11.56
CA ASP A 45 -12.07 4.61 12.16
C ASP A 45 -11.68 3.39 11.32
N ARG A 46 -12.32 3.17 10.16
CA ARG A 46 -12.01 2.05 9.26
C ARG A 46 -11.99 2.53 7.82
N PRO A 47 -10.99 2.18 7.00
CA PRO A 47 -10.88 2.65 5.61
C PRO A 47 -11.70 1.82 4.60
N TRP A 48 -12.46 0.80 5.04
CA TRP A 48 -13.14 -0.17 4.17
C TRP A 48 -14.60 -0.41 4.59
N PRO A 49 -15.49 -0.82 3.66
CA PRO A 49 -15.23 -1.10 2.24
C PRO A 49 -15.21 0.13 1.32
N THR A 50 -14.66 -0.05 0.11
CA THR A 50 -14.83 0.86 -1.03
C THR A 50 -15.80 0.25 -2.03
N VAL A 51 -16.78 1.03 -2.49
CA VAL A 51 -17.79 0.61 -3.48
C VAL A 51 -17.59 1.37 -4.78
N VAL A 52 -17.48 0.64 -5.90
CA VAL A 52 -17.25 1.19 -7.24
C VAL A 52 -18.31 0.71 -8.22
N PHE A 53 -18.96 1.64 -8.93
CA PHE A 53 -19.96 1.33 -9.94
C PHE A 53 -20.09 2.42 -10.98
N ARG A 54 -20.84 2.14 -12.06
CA ARG A 54 -21.13 3.12 -13.11
C ARG A 54 -22.53 3.70 -12.93
N TYR A 55 -22.65 5.02 -12.95
CA TYR A 55 -23.92 5.73 -12.86
C TYR A 55 -23.87 6.98 -13.73
N VAL A 56 -24.84 7.11 -14.64
CA VAL A 56 -24.95 8.25 -15.59
C VAL A 56 -23.65 8.49 -16.37
N ASP A 57 -23.09 7.41 -16.97
CA ASP A 57 -21.83 7.44 -17.73
C ASP A 57 -20.64 8.05 -16.96
N ARG A 58 -20.65 7.88 -15.64
CA ARG A 58 -19.56 8.20 -14.73
C ARG A 58 -19.20 6.99 -13.90
N ARG A 59 -17.92 6.87 -13.57
CA ARG A 59 -17.43 5.93 -12.56
C ARG A 59 -17.54 6.60 -11.21
N ILE A 60 -18.27 5.97 -10.30
CA ILE A 60 -18.44 6.42 -8.92
C ILE A 60 -17.56 5.53 -8.05
N ARG A 61 -16.73 6.14 -7.20
CA ARG A 61 -16.03 5.50 -6.09
C ARG A 61 -16.53 6.13 -4.80
N ALA A 62 -17.02 5.32 -3.87
CA ALA A 62 -17.48 5.78 -2.56
C ALA A 62 -16.81 4.97 -1.45
N THR A 63 -16.35 5.64 -0.40
CA THR A 63 -15.71 5.05 0.77
C THR A 63 -16.56 5.24 2.02
N VAL A 64 -16.31 4.43 3.05
CA VAL A 64 -16.96 4.53 4.38
C VAL A 64 -16.70 5.87 5.09
N ASP A 65 -15.60 6.54 4.77
CA ASP A 65 -15.27 7.86 5.33
C ASP A 65 -16.12 8.99 4.70
N GLY A 66 -16.94 8.66 3.70
CA GLY A 66 -17.81 9.58 2.98
C GLY A 66 -17.13 10.29 1.82
N GLU A 67 -15.92 9.86 1.44
CA GLU A 67 -15.27 10.35 0.24
C GLU A 67 -15.96 9.77 -1.01
N ILE A 68 -16.31 10.65 -1.94
CA ILE A 68 -16.97 10.30 -3.19
C ILE A 68 -16.17 10.90 -4.35
N THR A 69 -15.55 10.05 -5.16
CA THR A 69 -14.82 10.43 -6.36
C THR A 69 -15.64 10.09 -7.60
N ILE A 70 -15.69 11.01 -8.56
CA ILE A 70 -16.40 10.86 -9.83
C ILE A 70 -15.39 11.02 -10.96
N SER A 71 -15.26 10.01 -11.82
CA SER A 71 -14.37 10.06 -13.00
C SER A 71 -15.10 9.64 -14.28
N ARG A 72 -14.51 9.99 -15.43
CA ARG A 72 -15.02 9.56 -16.75
C ARG A 72 -14.59 8.12 -17.04
N PRO A 73 -15.45 7.31 -17.68
CA PRO A 73 -15.13 5.92 -17.98
C PRO A 73 -14.05 5.72 -19.06
N ASP A 74 -13.76 6.74 -19.89
CA ASP A 74 -12.80 6.67 -21.02
C ASP A 74 -11.46 7.38 -20.76
N GLU A 75 -11.37 8.26 -19.74
CA GLU A 75 -10.08 8.80 -19.29
C GLU A 75 -9.26 7.74 -18.53
N ASP A 76 -9.96 6.71 -18.01
CA ASP A 76 -9.42 5.49 -17.47
C ASP A 76 -9.93 4.31 -18.33
N GLU A 77 -9.25 3.96 -19.44
CA GLU A 77 -9.47 2.70 -20.18
C GLU A 77 -9.04 1.47 -19.36
N ILE A 78 -9.25 1.53 -18.04
CA ILE A 78 -8.76 0.57 -17.08
C ILE A 78 -9.90 0.16 -16.18
N SER A 79 -10.33 -1.07 -16.43
CA SER A 79 -11.35 -1.82 -15.71
C SER A 79 -11.17 -1.66 -14.20
N VAL A 80 -12.24 -1.88 -13.44
CA VAL A 80 -12.40 -1.67 -11.97
C VAL A 80 -11.30 -2.36 -11.10
N VAL A 81 -10.43 -3.14 -11.73
CA VAL A 81 -9.28 -3.90 -11.21
C VAL A 81 -7.94 -3.14 -11.22
N ASP A 82 -7.89 -1.89 -11.65
CA ASP A 82 -6.60 -1.22 -11.89
C ASP A 82 -5.74 -0.99 -10.64
N GLU A 83 -6.37 -0.71 -9.51
CA GLU A 83 -5.66 -0.52 -8.24
C GLU A 83 -5.13 -1.88 -7.71
N TRP A 84 -5.89 -2.95 -7.95
CA TRP A 84 -5.69 -4.25 -7.31
C TRP A 84 -5.42 -5.37 -8.34
N THR A 85 -4.61 -5.09 -9.37
CA THR A 85 -4.13 -6.09 -10.35
C THR A 85 -3.44 -7.32 -9.75
N HIS A 86 -3.10 -7.22 -8.47
CA HIS A 86 -2.42 -8.20 -7.67
C HIS A 86 -3.36 -9.34 -7.16
N VAL A 87 -4.69 -9.16 -7.26
CA VAL A 87 -5.70 -10.18 -6.90
C VAL A 87 -5.92 -11.18 -8.03
N SER A 88 -6.48 -12.35 -7.72
CA SER A 88 -6.85 -13.34 -8.72
C SER A 88 -8.15 -14.03 -8.32
N VAL A 89 -8.92 -14.51 -9.30
CA VAL A 89 -10.19 -15.19 -9.05
C VAL A 89 -9.96 -16.38 -8.11
N ALA A 90 -10.67 -16.35 -6.99
CA ALA A 90 -10.63 -17.37 -5.95
C ALA A 90 -11.94 -18.17 -5.88
N ALA A 91 -13.07 -17.55 -6.22
CA ALA A 91 -14.35 -18.24 -6.31
C ALA A 91 -15.27 -17.60 -7.36
N GLU A 92 -15.71 -18.41 -8.31
CA GLU A 92 -16.79 -18.07 -9.25
C GLU A 92 -18.16 -18.08 -8.54
N PRO A 93 -19.19 -17.43 -9.11
CA PRO A 93 -20.56 -17.55 -8.61
C PRO A 93 -21.05 -19.00 -8.72
N ASP A 94 -21.62 -19.51 -7.62
CA ASP A 94 -22.29 -20.82 -7.56
C ASP A 94 -23.53 -20.76 -6.63
N ASP A 95 -24.22 -21.88 -6.43
CA ASP A 95 -25.46 -21.97 -5.65
C ASP A 95 -25.30 -21.60 -4.16
N ARG A 96 -24.08 -21.56 -3.64
CA ARG A 96 -23.80 -21.16 -2.25
C ARG A 96 -23.91 -19.65 -2.11
N SER A 97 -24.33 -19.20 -0.93
CA SER A 97 -24.37 -17.77 -0.63
C SER A 97 -22.98 -17.13 -0.76
N LEU A 98 -22.97 -15.87 -1.20
CA LEU A 98 -21.75 -15.09 -1.36
C LEU A 98 -20.89 -15.09 -0.08
N GLY A 99 -21.51 -14.93 1.08
CA GLY A 99 -20.81 -14.98 2.38
C GLY A 99 -20.10 -16.32 2.63
N VAL A 100 -20.72 -17.45 2.26
CA VAL A 100 -20.10 -18.78 2.41
C VAL A 100 -18.91 -18.95 1.46
N ARG A 101 -19.06 -18.51 0.20
CA ARG A 101 -17.95 -18.53 -0.77
C ARG A 101 -16.80 -17.63 -0.34
N LEU A 102 -17.10 -16.44 0.16
CA LEU A 102 -16.12 -15.47 0.64
C LEU A 102 -15.30 -16.02 1.81
N VAL A 103 -15.96 -16.57 2.83
CA VAL A 103 -15.28 -17.18 3.99
C VAL A 103 -14.42 -18.37 3.55
N SER A 104 -14.91 -19.19 2.60
CA SER A 104 -14.15 -20.32 2.09
C SER A 104 -12.90 -19.88 1.32
N ALA A 105 -13.05 -18.93 0.39
CA ALA A 105 -11.96 -18.39 -0.41
C ALA A 105 -10.85 -17.78 0.47
N LEU A 106 -11.24 -17.00 1.49
CA LEU A 106 -10.30 -16.41 2.44
C LEU A 106 -9.65 -17.43 3.37
N ALA A 107 -10.39 -18.43 3.85
CA ALA A 107 -9.84 -19.49 4.69
C ALA A 107 -8.80 -20.32 3.93
N ASP A 108 -9.12 -20.70 2.69
CA ASP A 108 -8.23 -21.49 1.84
C ASP A 108 -6.97 -20.68 1.46
N ARG A 109 -7.11 -19.37 1.21
CA ARG A 109 -5.99 -18.48 0.86
C ARG A 109 -5.08 -18.18 2.04
N SER A 110 -5.66 -17.99 3.23
CA SER A 110 -4.90 -17.61 4.42
C SER A 110 -4.44 -18.79 5.28
N GLY A 111 -4.95 -20.01 5.02
CA GLY A 111 -4.72 -21.18 5.86
C GLY A 111 -5.36 -21.07 7.25
N ARG A 112 -6.36 -20.18 7.43
CA ARG A 112 -6.98 -19.91 8.73
C ARG A 112 -8.30 -20.66 8.90
N ASP A 113 -8.69 -20.85 10.15
CA ASP A 113 -9.98 -21.43 10.49
C ASP A 113 -11.15 -20.55 9.99
N ARG A 114 -12.18 -21.20 9.44
CA ARG A 114 -13.36 -20.52 8.84
C ARG A 114 -14.13 -19.69 9.86
N SER A 115 -14.18 -20.07 11.13
CA SER A 115 -14.87 -19.30 12.16
C SER A 115 -14.18 -17.95 12.40
N ARG A 116 -12.85 -17.95 12.47
CA ARG A 116 -12.03 -16.74 12.61
C ARG A 116 -12.17 -15.82 11.41
N VAL A 117 -12.13 -16.40 10.20
CA VAL A 117 -12.32 -15.64 8.94
C VAL A 117 -13.69 -14.99 8.90
N ARG A 118 -14.76 -15.73 9.24
CA ARG A 118 -16.12 -15.20 9.25
C ARG A 118 -16.29 -14.02 10.21
N THR A 119 -15.73 -14.10 11.42
CA THR A 119 -15.77 -12.99 12.37
C THR A 119 -15.05 -11.76 11.81
N ALA A 120 -13.82 -11.93 11.29
CA ALA A 120 -13.05 -10.81 10.74
C ALA A 120 -13.74 -10.16 9.52
N VAL A 121 -14.37 -10.97 8.65
CA VAL A 121 -15.14 -10.43 7.51
C VAL A 121 -16.32 -9.61 8.01
N ALA A 122 -17.11 -10.12 8.95
CA ALA A 122 -18.29 -9.41 9.48
C ALA A 122 -17.95 -8.12 10.22
N GLU A 123 -16.73 -8.00 10.73
CA GLU A 123 -16.22 -6.75 11.30
C GLU A 123 -15.90 -5.70 10.21
N VAL A 124 -15.38 -6.12 9.05
CA VAL A 124 -14.98 -5.20 7.98
C VAL A 124 -16.15 -4.86 7.04
N VAL A 125 -17.01 -5.82 6.71
CA VAL A 125 -18.06 -5.67 5.72
C VAL A 125 -19.27 -6.53 6.07
N ASP A 126 -20.48 -6.00 5.92
CA ASP A 126 -21.72 -6.76 6.08
C ASP A 126 -21.90 -7.73 4.88
N PRO A 127 -21.80 -9.06 5.08
CA PRO A 127 -21.86 -10.02 3.99
C PRO A 127 -23.25 -10.09 3.32
N ASP A 128 -24.31 -9.75 4.04
CA ASP A 128 -25.67 -9.76 3.52
C ASP A 128 -25.92 -8.52 2.67
N ALA A 129 -25.43 -7.35 3.11
CA ALA A 129 -25.44 -6.14 2.28
C ALA A 129 -24.62 -6.34 1.00
N LEU A 130 -23.42 -6.90 1.12
CA LEU A 130 -22.58 -7.28 -0.02
C LEU A 130 -23.30 -8.22 -0.98
N ALA A 131 -23.98 -9.24 -0.44
CA ALA A 131 -24.74 -10.20 -1.24
C ALA A 131 -26.02 -9.59 -1.87
N ARG A 132 -26.52 -8.46 -1.37
CA ARG A 132 -27.71 -7.76 -1.87
C ARG A 132 -27.39 -6.68 -2.88
N LEU A 133 -26.23 -6.05 -2.77
CA LEU A 133 -25.82 -4.86 -3.54
C LEU A 133 -26.07 -4.99 -5.05
N SER A 134 -25.70 -6.15 -5.61
CA SER A 134 -25.82 -6.46 -7.05
C SER A 134 -26.93 -7.46 -7.36
N ARG A 135 -27.84 -7.77 -6.40
CA ARG A 135 -28.97 -8.66 -6.68
C ARG A 135 -29.88 -8.05 -7.74
N ARG A 136 -30.52 -8.92 -8.51
CA ARG A 136 -31.62 -8.52 -9.40
C ARG A 136 -32.74 -7.90 -8.57
N ARG A 137 -33.43 -6.93 -9.18
CA ARG A 137 -34.66 -6.35 -8.62
C ARG A 137 -35.72 -7.45 -8.49
N GLU A 138 -36.68 -7.28 -7.59
CA GLU A 138 -37.80 -8.23 -7.39
C GLU A 138 -38.64 -8.43 -8.67
N ASN A 139 -38.63 -7.45 -9.57
CA ASN A 139 -39.28 -7.52 -10.88
C ASN A 139 -38.49 -8.29 -11.96
N GLY A 140 -37.36 -8.90 -11.60
CA GLY A 140 -36.54 -9.72 -12.50
C GLY A 140 -35.54 -8.94 -13.37
N ILE A 141 -35.54 -7.60 -13.34
CA ILE A 141 -34.59 -6.78 -14.09
C ILE A 141 -33.21 -6.86 -13.42
N SER A 142 -32.18 -7.16 -14.23
CA SER A 142 -30.79 -7.17 -13.76
C SER A 142 -30.30 -5.76 -13.53
N ARG A 143 -29.67 -5.55 -12.37
CA ARG A 143 -28.89 -4.35 -12.11
C ARG A 143 -27.50 -4.50 -12.75
N PRO A 144 -26.89 -3.42 -13.26
CA PRO A 144 -25.46 -3.37 -13.55
C PRO A 144 -24.60 -3.78 -12.34
N GLY A 145 -25.05 -3.42 -11.12
CA GLY A 145 -24.42 -3.77 -9.87
C GLY A 145 -23.18 -2.92 -9.55
N ALA A 146 -22.47 -3.31 -8.51
CA ALA A 146 -21.26 -2.67 -8.05
C ALA A 146 -20.17 -3.68 -7.75
N THR A 147 -18.93 -3.21 -7.83
CA THR A 147 -17.75 -3.91 -7.34
C THR A 147 -17.41 -3.39 -5.95
N VAL A 148 -17.12 -4.28 -5.01
CA VAL A 148 -16.73 -3.93 -3.64
C VAL A 148 -15.31 -4.40 -3.39
N LEU A 149 -14.49 -3.49 -2.85
CA LEU A 149 -13.11 -3.73 -2.49
C LEU A 149 -12.96 -3.55 -0.98
N PHE A 150 -12.26 -4.49 -0.33
CA PHE A 150 -11.92 -4.37 1.09
C PHE A 150 -10.73 -5.25 1.44
N SER A 151 -9.99 -4.85 2.48
CA SER A 151 -8.87 -5.62 3.00
C SER A 151 -9.25 -6.27 4.33
N VAL A 152 -8.97 -7.56 4.49
CA VAL A 152 -9.26 -8.30 5.72
C VAL A 152 -8.21 -9.37 5.95
N LEU A 153 -7.65 -9.44 7.17
CA LEU A 153 -6.64 -10.42 7.56
C LEU A 153 -5.40 -10.48 6.63
N GLY A 154 -4.98 -9.33 6.10
CA GLY A 154 -3.88 -9.21 5.13
C GLY A 154 -4.18 -9.77 3.73
N CYS A 155 -5.46 -10.01 3.45
CA CYS A 155 -5.98 -10.38 2.14
C CYS A 155 -6.79 -9.22 1.57
N ASP A 156 -6.54 -8.94 0.30
CA ASP A 156 -7.25 -7.93 -0.47
C ASP A 156 -8.34 -8.64 -1.26
N VAL A 157 -9.59 -8.26 -1.05
CA VAL A 157 -10.76 -8.89 -1.64
C VAL A 157 -11.47 -7.96 -2.59
N VAL A 158 -11.70 -8.45 -3.81
CA VAL A 158 -12.60 -7.82 -4.78
C VAL A 158 -13.80 -8.72 -4.99
N VAL A 159 -15.00 -8.18 -4.81
CA VAL A 159 -16.24 -8.83 -5.19
C VAL A 159 -16.88 -8.03 -6.31
N ASP A 160 -16.93 -8.61 -7.50
CA ASP A 160 -17.53 -7.93 -8.66
C ASP A 160 -19.07 -7.97 -8.63
N ALA A 161 -19.68 -7.26 -9.58
CA ALA A 161 -21.13 -7.21 -9.71
C ALA A 161 -21.78 -8.57 -10.04
N GLY A 162 -21.03 -9.49 -10.65
CA GLY A 162 -21.47 -10.86 -10.93
C GLY A 162 -21.38 -11.80 -9.72
N GLY A 163 -20.74 -11.34 -8.63
CA GLY A 163 -20.50 -12.13 -7.43
C GLY A 163 -19.25 -13.01 -7.51
N THR A 164 -18.36 -12.78 -8.48
CA THR A 164 -17.03 -13.39 -8.51
C THR A 164 -16.20 -12.81 -7.38
N ILE A 165 -15.45 -13.65 -6.68
CA ILE A 165 -14.57 -13.26 -5.58
C ILE A 165 -13.14 -13.43 -6.04
N SER A 166 -12.39 -12.34 -6.05
CA SER A 166 -10.95 -12.35 -6.27
C SER A 166 -10.20 -12.00 -4.99
N VAL A 167 -9.12 -12.72 -4.72
CA VAL A 167 -8.34 -12.55 -3.49
C VAL A 167 -6.85 -12.41 -3.81
N GLY A 168 -6.26 -11.33 -3.31
CA GLY A 168 -4.83 -11.07 -3.31
C GLY A 168 -4.27 -11.01 -1.88
N SER A 169 -2.97 -10.82 -1.76
CA SER A 169 -2.35 -10.47 -0.48
C SER A 169 -1.95 -9.01 -0.49
N THR A 170 -2.26 -8.28 0.58
CA THR A 170 -1.88 -6.87 0.77
C THR A 170 -0.37 -6.70 0.68
N LEU A 171 0.39 -7.64 1.25
CA LEU A 171 1.85 -7.68 1.08
C LEU A 171 2.29 -7.87 -0.38
N GLY A 172 1.54 -8.67 -1.14
CA GLY A 172 1.75 -8.86 -2.56
C GLY A 172 1.38 -7.64 -3.39
N ARG A 173 0.41 -6.83 -2.94
CA ARG A 173 0.07 -5.52 -3.49
C ARG A 173 1.25 -4.56 -3.28
N LEU A 174 1.66 -4.30 -2.04
CA LEU A 174 2.79 -3.42 -1.70
C LEU A 174 4.05 -3.74 -2.52
N LYS A 175 4.39 -5.03 -2.65
CA LYS A 175 5.56 -5.44 -3.44
C LYS A 175 5.43 -5.18 -4.95
N ARG A 176 4.22 -5.18 -5.51
CA ARG A 176 3.94 -5.05 -6.95
C ARG A 176 3.55 -3.63 -7.35
N THR A 177 2.72 -2.96 -6.57
CA THR A 177 2.19 -1.63 -6.90
C THR A 177 2.96 -0.51 -6.23
N GLY A 178 3.86 -0.83 -5.30
CA GLY A 178 4.57 0.17 -4.52
C GLY A 178 3.91 0.44 -3.17
N GLY A 179 4.54 1.30 -2.39
CA GLY A 179 4.15 1.69 -1.04
C GLY A 179 5.36 2.04 -0.17
N ASN A 180 5.10 2.63 0.99
CA ASN A 180 6.09 3.05 1.96
C ASN A 180 6.09 2.10 3.16
N VAL A 181 7.27 1.59 3.52
CA VAL A 181 7.43 0.57 4.56
C VAL A 181 8.46 1.02 5.60
N LEU A 182 8.05 1.09 6.86
CA LEU A 182 8.96 1.30 7.97
C LEU A 182 9.57 -0.03 8.42
N ILE A 183 10.88 -0.10 8.63
CA ILE A 183 11.53 -1.21 9.33
C ILE A 183 11.87 -0.72 10.74
N ALA A 184 11.34 -1.42 11.75
CA ALA A 184 11.58 -1.15 13.16
C ALA A 184 12.12 -2.41 13.86
N GLY A 185 12.97 -2.22 14.87
CA GLY A 185 13.50 -3.28 15.73
C GLY A 185 14.89 -2.94 16.24
N GLY A 186 15.11 -3.04 17.55
CA GLY A 186 16.42 -2.93 18.19
C GLY A 186 17.29 -4.18 17.96
N VAL A 187 17.49 -4.58 16.70
CA VAL A 187 18.26 -5.75 16.31
C VAL A 187 19.62 -5.36 15.71
N PRO A 188 20.61 -6.26 15.70
CA PRO A 188 21.88 -6.05 15.00
C PRO A 188 21.70 -5.66 13.52
N ASP A 189 22.62 -4.83 13.01
CA ASP A 189 22.52 -4.24 11.67
C ASP A 189 22.53 -5.29 10.54
N ASP A 190 23.17 -6.43 10.73
CA ASP A 190 23.18 -7.52 9.75
C ASP A 190 21.77 -8.10 9.51
N LEU A 191 20.92 -8.10 10.53
CA LEU A 191 19.51 -8.49 10.40
C LEU A 191 18.69 -7.41 9.70
N VAL A 192 18.95 -6.14 9.99
CA VAL A 192 18.36 -5.00 9.25
C VAL A 192 18.75 -5.06 7.77
N ASP A 193 20.00 -5.37 7.45
CA ASP A 193 20.50 -5.50 6.09
C ASP A 193 19.83 -6.66 5.33
N VAL A 194 19.52 -7.76 6.01
CA VAL A 194 18.72 -8.85 5.43
C VAL A 194 17.29 -8.38 5.13
N ALA A 195 16.64 -7.70 6.07
CA ALA A 195 15.28 -7.19 5.87
C ALA A 195 15.21 -6.15 4.75
N SER A 196 16.14 -5.18 4.75
CA SER A 196 16.28 -4.16 3.71
C SER A 196 16.55 -4.78 2.33
N GLY A 197 17.50 -5.74 2.25
CA GLY A 197 17.79 -6.47 1.02
C GLY A 197 16.57 -7.17 0.42
N ASN A 198 15.69 -7.73 1.27
CA ASN A 198 14.46 -8.38 0.82
C ASN A 198 13.45 -7.39 0.17
N LEU A 199 13.46 -6.12 0.57
CA LEU A 199 12.59 -5.07 0.01
C LEU A 199 13.15 -4.46 -1.27
N LEU A 200 14.48 -4.49 -1.45
CA LEU A 200 15.15 -4.04 -2.66
C LEU A 200 14.91 -4.98 -3.86
N GLY A 201 14.53 -6.23 -3.61
CA GLY A 201 13.94 -7.10 -4.63
C GLY A 201 14.76 -8.23 -5.20
N ASP A 202 14.07 -9.10 -5.93
CA ASP A 202 14.63 -10.34 -6.47
C ASP A 202 15.59 -10.15 -7.64
N PRO A 203 16.76 -10.82 -7.64
CA PRO A 203 17.63 -11.21 -8.76
C PRO A 203 17.43 -10.64 -10.16
N GLY A 204 16.35 -11.13 -10.77
CA GLY A 204 16.08 -11.07 -12.20
C GLY A 204 14.99 -10.08 -12.59
N ARG A 205 14.60 -9.17 -11.70
CA ARG A 205 13.72 -8.05 -12.04
C ARG A 205 14.58 -6.83 -12.36
N ASP A 206 14.29 -6.17 -13.47
CA ASP A 206 14.88 -4.88 -13.81
C ASP A 206 14.27 -3.82 -12.89
N ARG A 207 14.98 -3.47 -11.82
CA ARG A 207 14.54 -2.52 -10.80
C ARG A 207 15.54 -1.40 -10.70
N ARG A 208 15.04 -0.20 -10.41
CA ARG A 208 15.85 1.00 -10.22
C ARG A 208 16.00 1.24 -8.73
N HIS A 209 17.24 1.29 -8.25
CA HIS A 209 17.55 1.45 -6.84
C HIS A 209 18.05 2.85 -6.56
N LEU A 210 17.43 3.50 -5.57
CA LEU A 210 17.87 4.75 -4.97
C LEU A 210 18.13 4.48 -3.49
N VAL A 211 19.35 4.76 -3.02
CA VAL A 211 19.73 4.55 -1.62
C VAL A 211 20.21 5.87 -1.04
N ALA A 212 19.50 6.37 -0.03
CA ALA A 212 19.93 7.47 0.81
C ALA A 212 20.69 6.90 2.01
N LEU A 213 21.95 7.31 2.16
CA LEU A 213 22.83 6.93 3.26
C LEU A 213 22.98 8.11 4.22
N LEU A 214 22.61 7.94 5.49
CA LEU A 214 22.66 8.98 6.52
C LEU A 214 23.65 8.67 7.63
N ASP A 215 23.89 7.39 7.93
CA ASP A 215 24.79 6.98 9.03
C ASP A 215 25.70 5.81 8.65
N ARG A 216 25.48 5.18 7.49
CA ARG A 216 26.19 3.97 7.07
C ARG A 216 27.11 4.24 5.88
N ASP A 217 28.19 3.47 5.82
CA ASP A 217 29.13 3.49 4.69
C ASP A 217 28.52 2.86 3.42
N ARG A 218 29.01 3.31 2.26
CA ARG A 218 28.59 2.87 0.92
C ARG A 218 28.70 1.36 0.70
N SER A 219 29.59 0.66 1.42
CA SER A 219 29.74 -0.80 1.37
C SER A 219 28.45 -1.58 1.72
N VAL A 220 27.55 -0.98 2.49
CA VAL A 220 26.24 -1.56 2.84
C VAL A 220 25.36 -1.78 1.59
N VAL A 221 25.49 -0.92 0.57
CA VAL A 221 24.73 -1.06 -0.68
C VAL A 221 25.09 -2.38 -1.38
N SER A 222 26.39 -2.69 -1.49
CA SER A 222 26.86 -3.93 -2.10
C SER A 222 26.51 -5.15 -1.24
N ALA A 223 26.48 -5.03 0.09
CA ALA A 223 26.05 -6.11 0.98
C ALA A 223 24.55 -6.45 0.85
N ARG A 224 23.69 -5.46 0.57
CA ARG A 224 22.24 -5.60 0.42
C ARG A 224 21.81 -6.05 -0.98
N LEU A 225 22.44 -5.51 -2.03
CA LEU A 225 22.05 -5.74 -3.44
C LEU A 225 22.90 -6.79 -4.15
N GLY A 226 24.12 -7.04 -3.68
CA GLY A 226 25.16 -7.73 -4.43
C GLY A 226 25.85 -6.80 -5.44
N PRO A 227 27.08 -7.15 -5.87
CA PRO A 227 27.96 -6.24 -6.61
C PRO A 227 27.42 -5.83 -7.98
N ALA A 228 26.78 -6.74 -8.72
CA ALA A 228 26.25 -6.46 -10.06
C ALA A 228 25.16 -5.38 -10.08
N ARG A 229 24.33 -5.32 -9.04
CA ARG A 229 23.22 -4.36 -8.92
C ARG A 229 23.63 -3.07 -8.24
N ALA A 230 24.63 -3.15 -7.36
CA ALA A 230 25.24 -1.97 -6.79
C ALA A 230 25.68 -1.02 -7.93
N GLY A 231 26.30 -1.52 -9.00
CA GLY A 231 26.78 -0.70 -10.12
C GLY A 231 25.73 0.17 -10.85
N SER A 232 24.45 -0.23 -10.84
CA SER A 232 23.34 0.56 -11.43
C SER A 232 22.54 1.36 -10.39
N THR A 233 22.88 1.24 -9.11
CA THR A 233 22.22 1.92 -7.99
C THR A 233 22.67 3.36 -7.92
N GLN A 234 21.73 4.27 -7.67
CA GLN A 234 22.02 5.67 -7.37
C GLN A 234 22.08 5.87 -5.86
N ILE A 235 23.09 6.59 -5.40
CA ILE A 235 23.33 6.85 -3.97
C ILE A 235 23.26 8.35 -3.70
N VAL A 236 22.45 8.74 -2.73
CA VAL A 236 22.48 10.07 -2.11
C VAL A 236 23.19 9.91 -0.78
N ASP A 237 24.37 10.48 -0.63
CA ASP A 237 25.24 10.26 0.55
C ASP A 237 25.27 11.51 1.42
N TYR A 238 24.52 11.48 2.53
CA TYR A 238 24.39 12.60 3.44
C TYR A 238 25.67 12.76 4.28
N ALA A 239 26.43 13.80 3.96
CA ALA A 239 27.68 14.08 4.62
C ALA A 239 27.42 14.82 5.94
N MET A 240 27.35 14.10 7.07
CA MET A 240 27.40 14.77 8.37
C MET A 240 28.69 15.58 8.49
N SER A 241 28.54 16.91 8.57
CA SER A 241 29.59 17.94 8.46
C SER A 241 30.81 17.78 9.39
N ALA A 242 30.80 16.84 10.33
CA ALA A 242 31.90 16.55 11.25
C ALA A 242 32.81 15.36 10.87
N ARG A 243 32.51 14.60 9.80
CA ARG A 243 33.28 13.37 9.45
C ARG A 243 34.12 13.43 8.17
N SER A 244 34.06 14.51 7.39
CA SER A 244 34.69 14.52 6.06
C SER A 244 36.09 15.15 6.08
N ILE A 245 37.13 14.33 6.25
CA ILE A 245 38.46 14.60 5.67
C ILE A 245 38.95 13.32 4.98
N ALA A 246 38.59 13.18 3.71
CA ALA A 246 39.50 12.95 2.57
C ALA A 246 38.68 12.51 1.33
N PRO A 247 38.72 13.23 0.21
CA PRO A 247 38.30 12.66 -1.06
C PRO A 247 39.47 11.85 -1.63
N THR A 248 39.23 10.67 -2.19
CA THR A 248 39.82 10.19 -3.45
C THR A 248 39.55 8.70 -3.68
N GLY A 249 39.09 8.39 -4.89
CA GLY A 249 39.13 7.04 -5.45
C GLY A 249 37.76 6.51 -5.80
N ALA A 250 37.44 6.53 -7.10
CA ALA A 250 36.35 5.74 -7.66
C ALA A 250 36.48 4.29 -7.17
N SER A 251 35.52 3.82 -6.36
CA SER A 251 35.46 2.42 -5.96
C SER A 251 34.65 1.67 -7.00
N ALA A 252 35.31 0.80 -7.75
CA ALA A 252 34.76 0.02 -8.85
C ALA A 252 33.79 -1.10 -8.39
N ASP A 253 33.21 -1.02 -7.19
CA ASP A 253 32.41 -2.09 -6.59
C ASP A 253 31.24 -1.62 -5.68
N GLY A 254 30.82 -0.36 -5.84
CA GLY A 254 29.71 0.26 -5.09
C GLY A 254 28.91 1.21 -5.98
N GLY A 255 27.67 1.52 -5.61
CA GLY A 255 26.76 2.31 -6.44
C GLY A 255 27.26 3.72 -6.77
N ARG A 256 26.61 4.33 -7.78
CA ARG A 256 26.96 5.66 -8.27
C ARG A 256 26.39 6.71 -7.33
N VAL A 257 27.27 7.44 -6.65
CA VAL A 257 26.88 8.65 -5.92
C VAL A 257 26.42 9.70 -6.92
N VAL A 258 25.21 10.20 -6.72
CA VAL A 258 24.58 11.21 -7.56
C VAL A 258 24.54 12.56 -6.88
N ASP A 259 24.38 12.58 -5.55
CA ASP A 259 24.26 13.79 -4.73
C ASP A 259 24.90 13.55 -3.35
N GLU A 260 25.48 14.61 -2.77
CA GLU A 260 26.13 14.60 -1.45
C GLU A 260 25.62 15.78 -0.60
N PRO A 261 24.35 15.73 -0.12
CA PRO A 261 23.74 16.82 0.63
C PRO A 261 24.42 17.05 1.97
N THR A 262 24.44 18.31 2.40
CA THR A 262 25.14 18.74 3.64
C THR A 262 24.20 19.06 4.80
N ASP A 263 22.92 19.27 4.51
CA ASP A 263 21.83 19.39 5.48
C ASP A 263 20.62 18.53 5.09
N LEU A 264 19.64 18.45 5.99
CA LEU A 264 18.45 17.61 5.80
C LEU A 264 17.48 18.15 4.76
N ASP A 265 17.43 19.46 4.51
CA ASP A 265 16.56 20.04 3.47
C ASP A 265 17.13 19.75 2.07
N GLU A 266 18.45 19.85 1.91
CA GLU A 266 19.15 19.42 0.70
C GLU A 266 18.98 17.91 0.46
N LEU A 267 18.98 17.10 1.53
CA LEU A 267 18.77 15.65 1.43
C LEU A 267 17.36 15.31 0.95
N GLU A 268 16.34 15.95 1.52
CA GLU A 268 14.95 15.77 1.10
C GLU A 268 14.79 16.13 -0.38
N ALA A 269 15.28 17.31 -0.78
CA ALA A 269 15.20 17.80 -2.14
C ALA A 269 15.96 16.91 -3.13
N ALA A 270 17.13 16.39 -2.75
CA ALA A 270 17.92 15.48 -3.58
C ALA A 270 17.16 14.15 -3.80
N ILE A 271 16.56 13.58 -2.75
CA ILE A 271 15.77 12.36 -2.85
C ILE A 271 14.54 12.58 -3.75
N ASP A 272 13.75 13.62 -3.51
CA ASP A 272 12.56 13.95 -4.31
C ASP A 272 12.91 14.14 -5.79
N ALA A 273 13.91 14.99 -6.07
CA ALA A 273 14.35 15.26 -7.44
C ALA A 273 14.76 13.98 -8.17
N ARG A 274 15.40 13.03 -7.46
CA ARG A 274 15.83 11.77 -8.04
C ARG A 274 14.69 10.79 -8.29
N ILE A 275 13.72 10.71 -7.38
CA ILE A 275 12.50 9.93 -7.58
C ILE A 275 11.75 10.43 -8.81
N ARG A 276 11.52 11.74 -8.90
CA ARG A 276 10.82 12.37 -10.04
C ARG A 276 11.57 12.21 -11.37
N ALA A 277 12.90 12.21 -11.34
CA ALA A 277 13.71 11.93 -12.52
C ALA A 277 13.50 10.49 -13.07
N PHE A 278 13.25 9.50 -12.20
CA PHE A 278 12.91 8.15 -12.66
C PHE A 278 11.54 8.11 -13.36
N GLY A 279 10.54 8.81 -12.83
CA GLY A 279 9.19 8.86 -13.40
C GLY A 279 9.15 9.57 -14.76
N THR A 280 9.77 10.74 -14.86
CA THR A 280 9.75 11.56 -16.09
C THR A 280 10.63 11.00 -17.23
N GLY A 281 11.68 10.25 -16.88
CA GLY A 281 12.64 9.73 -17.86
C GLY A 281 12.23 8.44 -18.57
N GLY A 282 11.00 7.95 -18.39
CA GLY A 282 10.56 6.65 -18.96
C GLY A 282 11.36 5.45 -18.45
N CYS A 283 11.99 5.61 -17.29
CA CYS A 283 12.90 4.63 -16.70
C CYS A 283 12.18 3.53 -15.91
N LEU A 284 10.89 3.72 -15.65
CA LEU A 284 10.00 2.80 -14.94
C LEU A 284 9.03 2.22 -15.96
N SER A 285 9.00 0.89 -16.06
CA SER A 285 8.16 0.17 -17.02
C SER A 285 6.90 -0.40 -16.37
N ALA A 286 6.93 -0.62 -15.06
CA ALA A 286 5.83 -1.13 -14.27
C ALA A 286 5.83 -0.53 -12.85
N PRO A 287 4.67 -0.55 -12.17
CA PRO A 287 4.62 -0.30 -10.73
C PRO A 287 5.61 -1.16 -9.96
N GLY A 288 6.17 -0.60 -8.88
CA GLY A 288 7.17 -1.24 -8.04
C GLY A 288 8.56 -1.38 -8.66
N ASP A 289 8.84 -0.78 -9.83
CA ASP A 289 10.17 -0.82 -10.44
C ASP A 289 11.18 0.01 -9.65
N LEU A 290 10.77 1.17 -9.11
CA LEU A 290 11.59 1.98 -8.22
C LEU A 290 11.64 1.36 -6.82
N ARG A 291 12.85 1.27 -6.26
CA ARG A 291 13.13 0.83 -4.89
C ARG A 291 13.96 1.90 -4.17
N LEU A 292 13.32 2.63 -3.27
CA LEU A 292 13.98 3.58 -2.38
C LEU A 292 14.38 2.89 -1.07
N CYS A 293 15.57 3.18 -0.59
CA CYS A 293 16.08 2.82 0.72
C CYS A 293 16.54 4.08 1.44
N VAL A 294 15.97 4.38 2.61
CA VAL A 294 16.55 5.32 3.57
C VAL A 294 17.15 4.47 4.69
N ASP A 295 18.48 4.45 4.77
CA ASP A 295 19.25 3.47 5.53
C ASP A 295 19.17 3.63 7.06
N SER A 296 18.88 4.84 7.54
CA SER A 296 18.70 5.18 8.95
C SER A 296 17.94 6.49 9.09
N LEU A 297 16.87 6.49 9.88
CA LEU A 297 16.13 7.70 10.27
C LEU A 297 16.66 8.34 11.56
N ARG A 298 17.67 7.74 12.21
CA ARG A 298 18.20 8.28 13.48
C ARG A 298 18.73 9.72 13.35
N PRO A 299 19.54 10.08 12.33
CA PRO A 299 20.04 11.44 12.22
C PRO A 299 18.93 12.48 12.06
N VAL A 300 17.87 12.14 11.33
CA VAL A 300 16.69 13.02 11.15
C VAL A 300 15.98 13.23 12.49
N LEU A 301 15.76 12.15 13.25
CA LEU A 301 15.12 12.22 14.57
C LEU A 301 15.97 12.97 15.59
N ASP A 302 17.29 12.78 15.58
CA ASP A 302 18.20 13.43 16.51
C ASP A 302 18.26 14.96 16.27
N GLU A 303 18.17 15.40 15.01
CA GLU A 303 18.23 16.82 14.63
C GLU A 303 16.87 17.52 14.70
N ARG A 304 15.81 16.89 14.18
CA ARG A 304 14.49 17.52 14.00
C ARG A 304 13.41 17.03 14.96
N GLY A 305 13.71 16.01 15.76
CA GLY A 305 12.71 15.33 16.58
C GLY A 305 11.69 14.56 15.72
N THR A 306 10.63 14.07 16.37
CA THR A 306 9.64 13.22 15.70
C THR A 306 8.74 14.00 14.73
N ASP A 307 8.28 15.19 15.11
CA ASP A 307 7.42 16.02 14.26
C ASP A 307 8.18 16.48 13.01
N GLY A 308 9.41 16.95 13.17
CA GLY A 308 10.24 17.37 12.03
C GLY A 308 10.73 16.20 11.17
N ALA A 309 10.84 14.98 11.72
CA ALA A 309 11.05 13.79 10.92
C ALA A 309 9.81 13.41 10.09
N ALA A 310 8.61 13.64 10.61
CA ALA A 310 7.38 13.47 9.84
C ALA A 310 7.31 14.46 8.68
N GLU A 311 7.57 15.75 8.95
CA GLU A 311 7.62 16.81 7.92
C GLU A 311 8.66 16.50 6.83
N PHE A 312 9.84 15.97 7.18
CA PHE A 312 10.86 15.52 6.22
C PHE A 312 10.40 14.31 5.37
N LEU A 313 9.65 13.38 5.97
CA LEU A 313 9.26 12.13 5.31
C LEU A 313 8.01 12.24 4.44
N GLU A 314 7.09 13.16 4.77
CA GLU A 314 5.83 13.35 4.06
C GLU A 314 6.04 13.57 2.54
N PRO A 315 6.86 14.55 2.09
CA PRO A 315 7.11 14.78 0.68
C PRO A 315 7.78 13.59 -0.03
N ILE A 316 8.71 12.90 0.66
CA ILE A 316 9.38 11.72 0.11
C ILE A 316 8.39 10.57 -0.08
N CYS A 317 7.52 10.32 0.90
CA CYS A 317 6.51 9.27 0.82
C CYS A 317 5.51 9.55 -0.30
N GLU A 318 5.12 10.82 -0.50
CA GLU A 318 4.29 11.27 -1.63
C GLU A 318 5.00 11.05 -2.96
N ALA A 319 6.25 11.48 -3.10
CA ALA A 319 7.02 11.28 -4.33
C ALA A 319 7.18 9.79 -4.70
N VAL A 320 7.37 8.91 -3.71
CA VAL A 320 7.39 7.46 -3.93
C VAL A 320 6.04 6.95 -4.45
N ARG A 321 4.94 7.41 -3.87
CA ARG A 321 3.58 7.05 -4.29
C ARG A 321 3.28 7.51 -5.71
N ASP A 322 3.67 8.73 -6.08
CA ASP A 322 3.45 9.33 -7.41
C ASP A 322 4.03 8.47 -8.54
N VAL A 323 5.17 7.82 -8.30
CA VAL A 323 5.82 6.95 -9.28
C VAL A 323 5.52 5.45 -9.06
N SER A 324 4.56 5.13 -8.18
CA SER A 324 4.23 3.75 -7.78
C SER A 324 5.46 2.95 -7.32
N GLY A 325 6.41 3.60 -6.64
CA GLY A 325 7.64 2.99 -6.13
C GLY A 325 7.44 2.27 -4.81
N LEU A 326 8.40 1.41 -4.41
CA LEU A 326 8.46 0.92 -3.02
C LEU A 326 9.59 1.63 -2.26
N GLY A 327 9.22 2.44 -1.28
CA GLY A 327 10.14 3.05 -0.33
C GLY A 327 10.23 2.22 0.94
N HIS A 328 11.43 2.03 1.47
CA HIS A 328 11.60 1.52 2.82
C HIS A 328 12.57 2.35 3.63
N TYR A 329 12.26 2.49 4.90
CA TYR A 329 12.88 3.44 5.81
C TYR A 329 13.26 2.70 7.08
N VAL A 330 14.49 2.83 7.52
CA VAL A 330 15.00 2.05 8.64
C VAL A 330 15.06 2.93 9.89
N LEU A 331 14.36 2.51 10.93
CA LEU A 331 14.46 3.09 12.26
C LEU A 331 14.86 1.99 13.25
N PRO A 332 16.17 1.83 13.54
CA PRO A 332 16.68 0.69 14.31
C PRO A 332 16.48 0.92 15.82
N VAL A 333 15.22 1.02 16.24
CA VAL A 333 14.77 1.11 17.64
C VAL A 333 13.61 0.14 17.83
N ASP A 334 13.27 -0.20 19.07
CA ASP A 334 12.17 -1.10 19.36
C ASP A 334 10.83 -0.58 18.82
N ARG A 335 9.95 -1.49 18.40
CA ARG A 335 8.65 -1.18 17.80
C ARG A 335 7.75 -0.37 18.74
N GLU A 336 7.89 -0.56 20.04
CA GLU A 336 7.11 0.12 21.06
C GLU A 336 7.55 1.56 21.30
N ASN A 337 8.71 1.97 20.77
CA ASN A 337 9.24 3.33 20.90
C ASN A 337 8.28 4.37 20.35
N ASP A 338 8.16 5.50 21.04
CA ASP A 338 7.22 6.58 20.69
C ASP A 338 7.48 7.16 19.29
N ALA A 339 8.75 7.23 18.86
CA ALA A 339 9.09 7.70 17.52
C ALA A 339 8.54 6.77 16.43
N VAL A 340 8.52 5.45 16.65
CA VAL A 340 7.91 4.50 15.71
C VAL A 340 6.41 4.77 15.63
N ARG A 341 5.72 4.82 16.79
CA ARG A 341 4.27 5.04 16.84
C ARG A 341 3.83 6.33 16.17
N ALA A 342 4.61 7.40 16.32
CA ALA A 342 4.30 8.70 15.75
C ALA A 342 4.50 8.75 14.22
N LEU A 343 5.50 8.04 13.70
CA LEU A 343 5.76 8.02 12.25
C LEU A 343 4.93 6.96 11.51
N GLU A 344 4.32 6.01 12.21
CA GLU A 344 3.61 4.86 11.62
C GLU A 344 2.51 5.24 10.62
N SER A 345 1.82 6.37 10.84
CA SER A 345 0.74 6.83 9.96
C SER A 345 1.21 7.26 8.57
N LEU A 346 2.50 7.55 8.39
CA LEU A 346 3.07 7.93 7.10
C LEU A 346 3.28 6.72 6.18
N PHE A 347 3.39 5.53 6.76
CA PHE A 347 3.72 4.30 6.07
C PHE A 347 2.48 3.44 5.83
N ASP A 348 2.53 2.64 4.76
CA ASP A 348 1.45 1.70 4.44
C ASP A 348 1.62 0.38 5.23
N ALA A 349 2.85 0.09 5.66
CA ALA A 349 3.17 -1.03 6.53
C ALA A 349 4.41 -0.80 7.41
N THR A 350 4.49 -1.51 8.54
CA THR A 350 5.68 -1.60 9.39
C THR A 350 6.17 -3.04 9.46
N VAL A 351 7.45 -3.28 9.16
CA VAL A 351 8.16 -4.53 9.41
C VAL A 351 8.85 -4.44 10.76
N GLU A 352 8.36 -5.21 11.71
CA GLU A 352 9.00 -5.36 13.02
C GLU A 352 9.98 -6.51 13.00
N LEU A 353 11.21 -6.26 13.43
CA LEU A 353 12.28 -7.24 13.55
C LEU A 353 12.52 -7.57 15.03
N ARG A 354 12.78 -8.84 15.30
CA ARG A 354 13.28 -9.29 16.61
C ARG A 354 14.21 -10.48 16.49
N VAL A 355 14.95 -10.75 17.54
CA VAL A 355 15.62 -12.04 17.76
C VAL A 355 14.77 -12.85 18.73
N GLY A 356 14.09 -13.88 18.22
CA GLY A 356 13.30 -14.80 19.04
C GLY A 356 14.06 -16.08 19.36
N ASP A 357 13.43 -16.97 20.13
CA ASP A 357 14.03 -18.26 20.54
C ASP A 357 14.42 -19.16 19.36
N CYS A 358 13.72 -19.01 18.22
CA CYS A 358 13.96 -19.77 16.99
C CYS A 358 14.86 -19.01 15.99
N GLY A 359 15.58 -17.98 16.44
CA GLY A 359 16.43 -17.14 15.61
C GLY A 359 15.77 -15.82 15.18
N PRO A 360 16.31 -15.14 14.15
CA PRO A 360 15.81 -13.85 13.71
C PRO A 360 14.42 -13.99 13.06
N GLN A 361 13.51 -13.11 13.44
CA GLN A 361 12.12 -13.14 13.01
C GLN A 361 11.66 -11.75 12.56
N GLN A 362 10.65 -11.72 11.72
CA GLN A 362 9.96 -10.51 11.30
C GLN A 362 8.44 -10.66 11.46
N ARG A 363 7.75 -9.54 11.62
CA ARG A 363 6.29 -9.43 11.62
C ARG A 363 5.89 -8.21 10.81
N TRP A 364 4.86 -8.35 9.98
CA TRP A 364 4.33 -7.27 9.17
C TRP A 364 3.07 -6.71 9.82
N HIS A 365 3.04 -5.41 10.06
CA HIS A 365 1.86 -4.64 10.43
C HIS A 365 1.38 -3.93 9.18
N LEU A 366 0.19 -4.29 8.69
CA LEU A 366 -0.41 -3.74 7.47
C LEU A 366 -1.48 -2.73 7.88
N HIS A 367 -1.12 -1.44 7.84
CA HIS A 367 -1.87 -0.37 8.50
C HIS A 367 -3.26 -0.16 7.90
N GLU A 368 -3.38 -0.18 6.56
CA GLU A 368 -4.69 -0.08 5.89
C GLU A 368 -5.70 -1.17 6.29
N SER A 369 -5.22 -2.34 6.71
CA SER A 369 -6.09 -3.47 7.08
C SER A 369 -6.15 -3.71 8.59
N GLY A 370 -5.40 -2.92 9.38
CA GLY A 370 -5.20 -3.15 10.81
C GLY A 370 -4.67 -4.55 11.16
N TYR A 371 -4.00 -5.22 10.21
CA TYR A 371 -3.63 -6.62 10.35
C TYR A 371 -2.13 -6.80 10.63
N ALA A 372 -1.81 -7.55 11.68
CA ALA A 372 -0.45 -7.99 11.96
C ALA A 372 -0.27 -9.47 11.60
N THR A 373 0.79 -9.81 10.86
CA THR A 373 1.14 -11.21 10.62
C THR A 373 1.59 -11.92 11.89
N ASP A 374 1.57 -13.25 11.87
CA ASP A 374 2.35 -14.01 12.83
C ASP A 374 3.85 -13.75 12.60
N TRP A 375 4.66 -14.08 13.61
CA TRP A 375 6.11 -14.04 13.50
C TRP A 375 6.60 -15.09 12.51
N ILE A 376 7.33 -14.63 11.50
CA ILE A 376 7.92 -15.48 10.46
C ILE A 376 9.44 -15.36 10.52
N GLY A 377 10.16 -16.43 10.16
CA GLY A 377 11.61 -16.42 10.13
C GLY A 377 12.15 -15.35 9.16
N LEU A 378 13.17 -14.61 9.59
CA LEU A 378 13.88 -13.67 8.73
C LEU A 378 14.91 -14.43 7.90
N GLY A 379 14.55 -14.73 6.65
CA GLY A 379 15.44 -15.38 5.68
C GLY A 379 15.60 -14.53 4.42
N ARG A 380 16.73 -14.68 3.72
CA ARG A 380 16.87 -14.17 2.35
C ARG A 380 16.03 -15.05 1.41
N PRO A 381 15.16 -14.49 0.54
CA PRO A 381 14.48 -15.26 -0.48
C PRO A 381 15.54 -15.89 -1.38
N GLY A 382 15.64 -17.22 -1.38
CA GLY A 382 16.54 -17.97 -2.26
C GLY A 382 17.60 -18.86 -1.60
N ARG A 383 17.73 -18.90 -0.26
CA ARG A 383 18.41 -20.02 0.42
C ARG A 383 17.38 -21.00 0.96
N ARG A 384 17.00 -21.96 0.13
CA ARG A 384 16.55 -23.28 0.60
C ARG A 384 17.72 -24.23 0.59
#